data_AF-K1SQ02-F1
#
_entry.id   AF-K1SQ02-F1
#
_cell.length_a   1.000
_cell.length_b   1.000
_cell.length_c   1.000
_cell.angle_alpha   90.00
_cell.angle_beta   90.00
_cell.angle_gamma   90.00
#
_symmetry.space_group_name_H-M   'P 1'
#
loop_
_entity.id
_entity.type
_entity.pdbx_description
1 polymer ?
#
loop_
_entity_poly.entity_id
_entity_poly.type
_entity_poly.pdbx_seq_one_letter_code
_entity_poly.pdbx_strand_id
1 'polypeptide(L)'
;NEDTGWFETREVELNSYSFTDDDRIMIVREYMESGLPAEEIIKKYYISSRTVLFSWMDKFLNEKDLLSLPPEDQNRDDMAKTTNEQLKEKDAEIKRLRKALELEKLRSKAFSTMIDLAEETFNIPVRKKYWYQTVSLLRTECQSQGLGTLCGLFGFTRQAYNKRNVSDGFAEEVIESIIIEKAREYRKSNPGLGAAKLHAILKQMFEDTGCFPGRDAFIEMLRKHGLMVRIKRRRRYKTTDSDHHYRKYPNLIKGVVPTHPNQIWASDITYVETNEGV
;
A
#
# COMPACT_ATOMS: atom_id res chain seq x y z
N ASN A 1 23.77 -2.74 -62.81
CA ASN A 1 23.66 -3.29 -64.19
C ASN A 1 22.18 -3.56 -64.42
N GLU A 2 21.51 -2.82 -65.29
CA GLU A 2 20.03 -2.70 -65.29
C GLU A 2 19.28 -3.96 -65.78
N ASP A 3 19.95 -4.90 -66.46
CA ASP A 3 19.32 -6.15 -66.94
C ASP A 3 19.45 -7.36 -65.99
N THR A 4 20.00 -7.20 -64.78
CA THR A 4 20.05 -8.29 -63.77
C THR A 4 19.56 -7.88 -62.38
N GLY A 5 19.06 -6.65 -62.19
CA GLY A 5 18.54 -6.19 -60.89
C GLY A 5 19.57 -6.19 -59.74
N TRP A 6 20.85 -6.33 -60.06
CA TRP A 6 21.95 -6.24 -59.10
C TRP A 6 22.37 -4.77 -58.92
N PHE A 7 22.13 -4.26 -57.71
CA PHE A 7 22.69 -3.00 -57.21
C PHE A 7 23.84 -3.34 -56.25
N GLU A 8 25.02 -2.79 -56.51
CA GLU A 8 26.16 -2.89 -55.62
C GLU A 8 26.12 -1.66 -54.69
N THR A 9 25.78 -1.88 -53.42
CA THR A 9 25.83 -0.83 -52.39
C THR A 9 27.29 -0.56 -52.07
N ARG A 10 27.83 0.57 -52.56
CA ARG A 10 29.10 1.10 -52.04
C ARG A 10 28.80 1.97 -50.84
N GLU A 11 29.26 1.56 -49.66
CA GLU A 11 29.36 2.45 -48.51
C GLU A 11 30.40 3.53 -48.85
N VAL A 12 29.93 4.77 -49.01
CA VAL A 12 30.79 5.94 -49.06
C VAL A 12 30.81 6.50 -47.64
N GLU A 13 31.95 6.40 -46.97
CA GLU A 13 32.15 7.04 -45.67
C GLU A 13 32.00 8.57 -45.83
N LEU A 14 30.85 9.12 -45.44
CA LEU A 14 30.71 10.56 -45.26
C LEU A 14 31.46 10.93 -43.97
N ASN A 15 32.77 11.17 -44.08
CA ASN A 15 33.56 11.75 -42.99
C ASN A 15 32.94 13.11 -42.62
N SER A 16 32.15 13.16 -41.55
CA SER A 16 31.68 14.42 -40.99
C SER A 16 32.87 15.11 -40.33
N TYR A 17 33.53 16.01 -41.06
CA TYR A 17 34.65 16.77 -40.51
C TYR A 17 34.14 17.73 -39.42
N SER A 18 34.49 17.46 -38.17
CA SER A 18 34.19 18.31 -37.02
C SER A 18 35.35 19.26 -36.79
N PHE A 19 35.16 20.56 -37.07
CA PHE A 19 36.16 21.59 -36.72
C PHE A 19 36.34 21.66 -35.21
N THR A 20 37.60 21.55 -34.74
CA THR A 20 37.94 21.79 -33.33
C THR A 20 37.92 23.29 -33.02
N ASP A 21 37.86 23.68 -31.75
CA ASP A 21 37.81 25.11 -31.38
C ASP A 21 39.09 25.86 -31.82
N ASP A 22 40.25 25.20 -31.83
CA ASP A 22 41.50 25.79 -32.34
C ASP A 22 41.44 26.02 -33.87
N ASP A 23 40.87 25.07 -34.62
CA ASP A 23 40.66 25.23 -36.06
C ASP A 23 39.73 26.42 -36.36
N ARG A 24 38.66 26.58 -35.56
CA ARG A 24 37.70 27.68 -35.70
C ARG A 24 38.35 29.03 -35.44
N ILE A 25 39.19 29.13 -34.41
CA ILE A 25 39.94 30.35 -34.07
C ILE A 25 40.94 30.70 -35.18
N MET A 26 41.65 29.70 -35.72
CA MET A 26 42.60 29.89 -36.80
C MET A 26 41.91 30.42 -38.08
N ILE A 27 40.78 29.83 -38.45
CA ILE A 27 40.00 30.23 -39.63
C ILE A 27 39.46 31.66 -39.48
N VAL A 28 38.96 32.03 -38.28
CA VAL A 28 38.48 33.40 -38.00
C VAL A 28 39.62 34.41 -38.05
N ARG A 29 40.81 34.06 -37.54
CA ARG A 29 42.01 34.92 -37.64
C ARG A 29 42.44 35.13 -39.10
N GLU A 30 42.50 34.06 -39.89
CA GLU A 30 42.89 34.16 -41.30
C GLU A 30 41.91 35.02 -42.13
N TYR A 31 40.60 34.97 -41.83
CA TYR A 31 39.61 35.86 -42.43
C TYR A 31 39.89 37.33 -42.12
N MET A 32 40.22 37.65 -40.86
CA MET A 32 40.52 39.03 -40.43
C MET A 32 41.82 39.58 -41.02
N GLU A 33 42.83 38.73 -41.19
CA GLU A 33 44.13 39.14 -41.74
C GLU A 33 44.14 39.23 -43.27
N SER A 34 43.38 38.38 -43.96
CA SER A 34 43.39 38.31 -45.44
C SER A 34 42.49 39.35 -46.13
N GLY A 35 41.45 39.86 -45.45
CA GLY A 35 40.55 40.89 -46.00
C GLY A 35 39.74 40.45 -47.23
N LEU A 36 39.71 39.14 -47.53
CA LEU A 36 38.99 38.55 -48.66
C LEU A 36 37.49 38.42 -48.38
N PRO A 37 36.62 38.36 -49.41
CA PRO A 37 35.19 38.14 -49.21
C PRO A 37 34.93 36.77 -48.57
N ALA A 38 33.97 36.73 -47.64
CA ALA A 38 33.70 35.54 -46.81
C ALA A 38 33.44 34.25 -47.63
N GLU A 39 32.98 34.37 -48.87
CA GLU A 39 32.71 33.24 -49.77
C GLU A 39 33.97 32.46 -50.19
N GLU A 40 35.12 33.12 -50.32
CA GLU A 40 36.37 32.44 -50.68
C GLU A 40 36.91 31.58 -49.53
N ILE A 41 36.79 32.07 -48.30
CA ILE A 41 37.20 31.34 -47.08
C ILE A 41 36.29 30.13 -46.85
N ILE A 42 34.98 30.31 -47.07
CA ILE A 42 33.99 29.23 -46.97
C ILE A 42 34.31 28.12 -47.97
N LYS A 43 34.69 28.45 -49.20
CA LYS A 43 35.05 27.48 -50.23
C LYS A 43 36.39 26.80 -49.94
N LYS A 44 37.37 27.53 -49.40
CA LYS A 44 38.69 27.01 -49.05
C LYS A 44 38.63 25.98 -47.92
N TYR A 45 37.83 26.25 -46.90
CA TYR A 45 37.70 25.39 -45.71
C TYR A 45 36.43 24.55 -45.69
N TYR A 46 35.66 24.52 -46.77
CA TYR A 46 34.40 23.77 -46.90
C TYR A 46 33.41 24.01 -45.74
N ILE A 47 33.28 25.28 -45.32
CA ILE A 47 32.35 25.67 -44.25
C ILE A 47 30.93 25.61 -44.78
N SER A 48 29.98 25.13 -43.97
CA SER A 48 28.61 24.87 -44.44
C SER A 48 27.82 26.13 -44.80
N SER A 49 28.08 27.27 -44.15
CA SER A 49 27.40 28.54 -44.43
C SER A 49 28.16 29.75 -43.90
N ARG A 50 27.94 30.91 -44.52
CA ARG A 50 28.46 32.21 -44.08
C ARG A 50 28.01 32.60 -42.68
N THR A 51 26.83 32.17 -42.25
CA THR A 51 26.33 32.40 -40.89
C THR A 51 27.14 31.67 -39.83
N VAL A 52 27.71 30.50 -40.16
CA VAL A 52 28.54 29.73 -39.23
C VAL A 52 29.84 30.46 -38.95
N LEU A 53 30.50 30.97 -40.00
CA LEU A 53 31.72 31.77 -39.87
C LEU A 53 31.48 33.02 -39.01
N PHE A 54 30.37 33.73 -39.22
CA PHE A 54 30.04 34.89 -38.40
C PHE A 54 29.66 34.52 -36.96
N SER A 55 29.03 33.37 -36.70
CA SER A 55 28.76 32.92 -35.34
C SER A 55 30.04 32.62 -34.55
N TRP A 56 31.06 32.06 -35.23
CA TRP A 56 32.38 31.86 -34.62
C TRP A 56 33.08 33.19 -34.38
N MET A 57 33.00 34.10 -35.34
CA MET A 57 33.52 35.44 -35.22
C MET A 57 32.91 36.19 -34.03
N ASP A 58 31.59 36.07 -33.84
CA ASP A 58 30.87 36.67 -32.71
C ASP A 58 31.29 36.04 -31.37
N LYS A 59 31.38 34.70 -31.32
CA LYS A 59 31.80 33.95 -30.14
C LYS A 59 33.21 34.32 -29.67
N PHE A 60 34.16 34.46 -30.58
CA PHE A 60 35.58 34.67 -30.25
C PHE A 60 36.00 36.15 -30.18
N LEU A 61 35.25 37.08 -30.79
CA LEU A 61 35.56 38.52 -30.69
C LEU A 61 34.80 39.22 -29.57
N ASN A 62 33.62 38.73 -29.18
CA ASN A 62 32.88 39.25 -28.03
C ASN A 62 33.30 38.60 -26.70
N GLU A 63 34.38 37.83 -26.70
CA GLU A 63 35.03 37.25 -25.53
C GLU A 63 35.74 38.30 -24.62
N LYS A 64 35.19 39.52 -24.55
CA LYS A 64 35.50 40.53 -23.52
C LYS A 64 34.72 40.30 -22.22
N ASP A 65 33.74 39.39 -22.21
CA ASP A 65 32.91 39.10 -21.04
C ASP A 65 33.46 38.02 -20.08
N LEU A 66 34.69 37.51 -20.32
CA LEU A 66 35.34 36.55 -19.42
C LEU A 66 36.65 37.04 -18.75
N LEU A 67 37.04 38.30 -18.95
CA LEU A 67 38.22 38.90 -18.29
C LEU A 67 37.94 40.32 -17.76
N SER A 68 36.79 40.52 -17.13
CA SER A 68 36.61 41.62 -16.18
C SER A 68 36.70 41.05 -14.76
N LEU A 69 37.84 41.29 -14.10
CA LEU A 69 37.93 41.18 -12.64
C LEU A 69 36.81 42.07 -12.06
N PRO A 70 35.92 41.55 -11.19
CA PRO A 70 34.98 42.42 -10.49
C PRO A 70 35.78 43.46 -9.72
N PRO A 71 35.34 44.73 -9.64
CA PRO A 71 35.92 45.66 -8.68
C PRO A 71 35.81 45.02 -7.29
N GLU A 72 36.84 45.16 -6.46
CA GLU A 72 36.83 44.65 -5.10
C GLU A 72 35.61 45.19 -4.35
N ASP A 73 34.60 44.33 -4.24
CA ASP A 73 33.41 44.58 -3.46
C ASP A 73 33.79 44.38 -2.00
N GLN A 74 33.68 45.43 -1.20
CA GLN A 74 33.98 45.48 0.24
C GLN A 74 33.12 44.53 1.11
N ASN A 75 32.35 43.62 0.49
CA ASN A 75 31.37 42.73 1.11
C ASN A 75 31.81 41.26 1.25
N ARG A 76 33.04 40.87 0.86
CA ARG A 76 33.50 39.49 1.08
C ARG A 76 33.74 39.14 2.56
N ASP A 77 34.02 40.15 3.40
CA ASP A 77 34.26 39.94 4.83
C ASP A 77 32.97 39.78 5.66
N ASP A 78 31.83 40.32 5.20
CA ASP A 78 30.58 40.30 5.99
C ASP A 78 29.76 39.01 5.81
N MET A 79 29.80 38.39 4.62
CA MET A 79 29.19 37.06 4.40
C MET A 79 29.97 35.93 5.08
N ALA A 80 31.29 36.06 5.21
CA ALA A 80 32.11 35.11 5.98
C ALA A 80 31.93 35.27 7.49
N LYS A 81 31.73 36.50 7.99
CA LYS A 81 31.40 36.76 9.40
C LYS A 81 30.01 36.24 9.77
N THR A 82 28.99 36.49 8.97
CA THR A 82 27.63 35.96 9.21
C THR A 82 27.58 34.43 9.17
N THR A 83 28.28 33.78 8.24
CA THR A 83 28.36 32.30 8.20
C THR A 83 29.09 31.74 9.43
N ASN A 84 30.19 32.38 9.87
CA ASN A 84 30.92 31.99 11.07
C ASN A 84 30.14 32.28 12.38
N GLU A 85 29.36 33.36 12.42
CA GLU A 85 28.48 33.69 13.54
C GLU A 85 27.31 32.71 13.63
N GLN A 86 26.70 32.34 12.50
CA GLN A 86 25.71 31.28 12.44
C GLN A 86 26.28 29.94 12.90
N LEU A 87 27.51 29.60 12.52
CA LEU A 87 28.19 28.39 13.01
C LEU A 87 28.39 28.43 14.53
N LYS A 88 28.86 29.55 15.07
CA LYS A 88 29.01 29.72 16.53
C LYS A 88 27.67 29.67 17.27
N GLU A 89 26.61 30.22 16.70
CA GLU A 89 25.26 30.15 17.27
C GLU A 89 24.74 28.71 17.26
N LYS A 90 24.91 27.99 16.15
CA LYS A 90 24.55 26.56 16.05
C LYS A 90 25.37 25.71 17.01
N ASP A 91 26.66 25.99 17.19
CA ASP A 91 27.52 25.29 18.16
C ASP A 91 27.11 25.58 19.60
N ALA A 92 26.74 26.83 19.91
CA ALA A 92 26.19 27.20 21.20
C ALA A 92 24.86 26.48 21.45
N GLU A 93 24.01 26.36 20.44
CA GLU A 93 22.74 25.65 20.53
C GLU A 93 22.96 24.13 20.70
N ILE A 94 23.88 23.52 19.96
CA ILE A 94 24.28 22.11 20.14
C ILE A 94 24.77 21.88 21.57
N LYS A 95 25.57 22.81 22.11
CA LYS A 95 26.06 22.71 23.50
C LYS A 95 24.91 22.80 24.51
N ARG A 96 23.95 23.71 24.30
CA ARG A 96 22.75 23.83 25.13
C ARG A 96 21.89 22.57 25.07
N LEU A 97 21.61 22.06 23.87
CA LEU A 97 20.84 20.84 23.65
C LEU A 97 21.52 19.62 24.27
N ARG A 98 22.85 19.49 24.14
CA ARG A 98 23.62 18.42 24.81
C ARG A 98 23.48 18.49 26.33
N LYS A 99 23.55 19.68 26.91
CA LYS A 99 23.37 19.86 28.36
C LYS A 99 21.94 19.50 28.80
N ALA A 100 20.93 19.90 28.03
CA ALA A 100 19.54 19.53 28.29
C ALA A 100 19.32 18.02 28.20
N LEU A 101 19.89 17.37 27.18
CA LEU A 101 19.84 15.92 27.01
C LEU A 101 20.47 15.19 28.20
N GLU A 102 21.64 15.61 28.66
CA GLU A 102 22.29 15.01 29.83
C GLU A 102 21.44 15.16 31.11
N LEU A 103 20.81 16.31 31.30
CA LEU A 103 19.90 16.53 32.43
C LEU A 103 18.65 15.64 32.35
N GLU A 104 18.06 15.48 31.16
CA GLU A 104 16.90 14.58 30.97
C GLU A 104 17.26 13.10 31.13
N LYS A 105 18.47 12.69 30.73
CA LYS A 105 18.99 11.34 31.02
C LYS A 105 19.12 11.11 32.53
N LEU A 106 19.67 12.08 33.26
CA LEU A 106 19.77 12.01 34.72
C LEU A 106 18.39 11.94 35.37
N ARG A 107 17.44 12.75 34.90
CA ARG A 107 16.06 12.74 35.37
C ARG A 107 15.39 11.38 35.13
N SER A 108 15.54 10.80 33.95
CA SER A 108 15.04 9.47 33.62
C SER A 108 15.62 8.40 34.53
N LYS A 109 16.94 8.48 34.81
CA LYS A 109 17.61 7.60 35.76
C LYS A 109 17.05 7.75 37.18
N ALA A 110 16.82 8.98 37.64
CA ALA A 110 16.24 9.26 38.95
C ALA A 110 14.81 8.67 39.10
N PHE A 111 13.96 8.81 38.08
CA PHE A 111 12.63 8.19 38.10
C PHE A 111 12.69 6.66 38.04
N SER A 112 13.60 6.08 37.26
CA SER A 112 13.84 4.62 37.27
C SER A 112 14.18 4.15 38.68
N THR A 113 15.15 4.79 39.35
CA THR A 113 15.54 4.41 40.71
C THR A 113 14.41 4.60 41.73
N MET A 114 13.57 5.61 41.56
CA MET A 114 12.39 5.81 42.41
C MET A 114 11.37 4.67 42.24
N ILE A 115 11.16 4.21 41.00
CA ILE A 115 10.30 3.05 40.71
C ILE A 115 10.89 1.79 41.32
N ASP A 116 12.20 1.56 41.17
CA ASP A 116 12.86 0.36 41.71
C ASP A 116 12.74 0.30 43.24
N LEU A 117 12.98 1.42 43.93
CA LEU A 117 12.75 1.53 45.38
C LEU A 117 11.28 1.27 45.76
N ALA A 118 10.32 1.72 44.95
CA ALA A 118 8.89 1.48 45.19
C ALA A 118 8.51 0.00 44.99
N GLU A 119 9.09 -0.68 43.99
CA GLU A 119 8.87 -2.12 43.77
C GLU A 119 9.46 -2.94 44.93
N GLU A 120 10.64 -2.57 45.45
CA GLU A 120 11.28 -3.22 46.60
C GLU A 120 10.49 -3.02 47.90
N THR A 121 10.06 -1.79 48.18
CA THR A 121 9.37 -1.45 49.44
C THR A 121 7.94 -1.97 49.51
N PHE A 122 7.18 -1.88 48.41
CA PHE A 122 5.77 -2.25 48.38
C PHE A 122 5.48 -3.62 47.75
N ASN A 123 6.49 -4.29 47.17
CA ASN A 123 6.36 -5.59 46.48
C ASN A 123 5.26 -5.60 45.39
N ILE A 124 5.08 -4.46 44.71
CA ILE A 124 4.12 -4.30 43.61
C ILE A 124 4.92 -4.09 42.32
N PRO A 125 4.68 -4.87 41.24
CA PRO A 125 5.39 -4.69 39.98
C PRO A 125 4.78 -3.49 39.22
N VAL A 126 5.23 -2.29 39.57
CA VAL A 126 4.75 -1.01 39.03
C VAL A 126 4.93 -0.96 37.52
N ARG A 127 6.12 -1.32 37.02
CA ARG A 127 6.47 -1.27 35.59
C ARG A 127 5.54 -2.13 34.73
N LYS A 128 5.09 -3.28 35.24
CA LYS A 128 4.23 -4.23 34.52
C LYS A 128 2.74 -3.89 34.64
N LYS A 129 2.31 -3.37 35.78
CA LYS A 129 0.88 -3.09 36.03
C LYS A 129 0.40 -1.82 35.36
N TYR A 130 1.14 -0.72 35.49
CA TYR A 130 0.63 0.62 35.22
C TYR A 130 1.02 1.19 33.84
N TRP A 131 2.03 0.64 33.17
CA TRP A 131 2.51 1.17 31.87
C TRP A 131 1.40 1.37 30.84
N TYR A 132 0.41 0.45 30.81
CA TYR A 132 -0.70 0.52 29.88
C TYR A 132 -1.60 1.73 30.15
N GLN A 133 -1.94 1.97 31.42
CA GLN A 133 -2.76 3.12 31.83
C GLN A 133 -2.00 4.42 31.56
N THR A 134 -0.69 4.45 31.84
CA THR A 134 0.17 5.58 31.52
C THR A 134 0.22 5.87 30.03
N VAL A 135 0.39 4.86 29.17
CA VAL A 135 0.35 5.04 27.70
C VAL A 135 -1.01 5.54 27.23
N SER A 136 -2.11 5.06 27.82
CA SER A 136 -3.47 5.54 27.49
C SER A 136 -3.67 7.02 27.85
N LEU A 137 -3.15 7.47 29.00
CA LEU A 137 -3.19 8.88 29.41
C LEU A 137 -2.30 9.75 28.50
N LEU A 138 -1.06 9.31 28.26
CA LEU A 138 -0.12 10.02 27.39
C LEU A 138 -0.64 10.15 25.95
N ARG A 139 -1.43 9.19 25.47
CA ARG A 139 -2.08 9.30 24.16
C ARG A 139 -3.08 10.46 24.08
N THR A 140 -3.77 10.75 25.18
CA THR A 140 -4.72 11.86 25.27
C THR A 140 -4.01 13.20 25.39
N GLU A 141 -2.94 13.26 26.19
CA GLU A 141 -2.19 14.48 26.47
C GLU A 141 -1.21 14.86 25.34
N CYS A 142 -0.60 13.88 24.68
CA CYS A 142 0.43 14.08 23.66
C CYS A 142 -0.01 13.51 22.30
N GLN A 143 -0.86 14.25 21.59
CA GLN A 143 -1.37 13.86 20.26
C GLN A 143 -0.28 13.83 19.17
N SER A 144 0.87 14.45 19.39
CA SER A 144 1.96 14.55 18.41
C SER A 144 2.84 13.30 18.29
N GLN A 145 2.77 12.38 19.25
CA GLN A 145 3.63 11.19 19.30
C GLN A 145 2.87 9.94 18.87
N GLY A 146 3.53 9.10 18.06
CA GLY A 146 2.96 7.82 17.63
C GLY A 146 2.85 6.82 18.79
N LEU A 147 1.81 5.98 18.77
CA LEU A 147 1.60 4.92 19.78
C LEU A 147 2.82 3.99 19.93
N GLY A 148 3.55 3.74 18.83
CA GLY A 148 4.78 2.95 18.86
C GLY A 148 5.89 3.59 19.70
N THR A 149 6.08 4.90 19.56
CA THR A 149 7.05 5.68 20.35
C THR A 149 6.67 5.65 21.83
N LEU A 150 5.39 5.91 22.14
CA LEU A 150 4.89 5.91 23.52
C LEU A 150 5.05 4.53 24.20
N CYS A 151 4.73 3.44 23.50
CA CYS A 151 4.95 2.09 24.04
C CYS A 151 6.46 1.78 24.19
N GLY A 152 7.27 2.23 23.22
CA GLY A 152 8.71 2.03 23.19
C GLY A 152 9.45 2.69 24.36
N LEU A 153 8.97 3.85 24.84
CA LEU A 153 9.52 4.51 26.05
C LEU A 153 9.49 3.60 27.28
N PHE A 154 8.51 2.70 27.36
CA PHE A 154 8.36 1.74 28.46
C PHE A 154 8.92 0.34 28.12
N GLY A 155 9.55 0.16 26.95
CA GLY A 155 10.08 -1.12 26.50
C GLY A 155 9.03 -2.12 25.98
N PHE A 156 7.81 -1.67 25.69
CA PHE A 156 6.73 -2.50 25.18
C PHE A 156 6.46 -2.27 23.70
N THR A 157 5.98 -3.31 23.01
CA THR A 157 5.55 -3.19 21.62
C THR A 157 4.13 -2.64 21.53
N ARG A 158 3.82 -1.94 20.42
CA ARG A 158 2.45 -1.50 20.10
C ARG A 158 1.44 -2.67 20.13
N GLN A 159 1.87 -3.86 19.71
CA GLN A 159 1.04 -5.06 19.73
C GLN A 159 0.63 -5.47 21.15
N ALA A 160 1.53 -5.34 22.13
CA ALA A 160 1.22 -5.63 23.53
C ALA A 160 0.12 -4.70 24.07
N TYR A 161 0.14 -3.43 23.69
CA TYR A 161 -0.89 -2.46 24.06
C TYR A 161 -2.25 -2.81 23.45
N ASN A 162 -2.29 -3.12 22.15
CA ASN A 162 -3.54 -3.48 21.48
C ASN A 162 -4.14 -4.76 22.05
N LYS A 163 -3.34 -5.81 22.30
CA LYS A 163 -3.82 -7.07 22.91
C LYS A 163 -4.53 -6.85 24.25
N ARG A 164 -4.10 -5.84 25.02
CA ARG A 164 -4.68 -5.51 26.32
C ARG A 164 -5.94 -4.64 26.20
N ASN A 165 -6.07 -3.80 25.16
CA ASN A 165 -7.32 -3.07 24.88
C ASN A 165 -8.47 -3.99 24.47
N VAL A 166 -8.19 -5.18 23.92
CA VAL A 166 -9.25 -6.16 23.59
C VAL A 166 -9.99 -6.66 24.85
N SER A 167 -9.52 -6.31 26.06
CA SER A 167 -10.22 -6.68 27.30
C SER A 167 -11.36 -5.75 27.70
N ASP A 168 -11.71 -4.71 26.93
CA ASP A 168 -13.00 -4.00 27.07
C ASP A 168 -14.17 -4.86 26.52
N GLY A 169 -14.11 -6.16 26.82
CA GLY A 169 -15.01 -7.20 26.32
C GLY A 169 -16.47 -6.96 26.72
N PHE A 170 -16.74 -6.12 27.72
CA PHE A 170 -18.10 -5.78 28.10
C PHE A 170 -18.90 -5.11 26.96
N ALA A 171 -18.30 -4.14 26.26
CA ALA A 171 -18.98 -3.48 25.15
C ALA A 171 -19.15 -4.43 23.97
N GLU A 172 -18.15 -5.27 23.70
CA GLU A 172 -18.15 -6.24 22.61
C GLU A 172 -19.18 -7.36 22.86
N GLU A 173 -19.31 -7.84 24.10
CA GLU A 173 -20.30 -8.83 24.52
C GLU A 173 -21.73 -8.32 24.40
N VAL A 174 -21.98 -7.06 24.80
CA VAL A 174 -23.31 -6.45 24.66
C VAL A 174 -23.68 -6.34 23.19
N ILE A 175 -22.78 -5.85 22.33
CA ILE A 175 -23.02 -5.73 20.89
C ILE A 175 -23.23 -7.11 20.26
N GLU A 176 -22.42 -8.10 20.63
CA GLU A 176 -22.57 -9.49 20.19
C GLU A 176 -23.94 -10.04 20.56
N SER A 177 -24.43 -9.80 21.78
CA SER A 177 -25.75 -10.29 22.22
C SER A 177 -26.91 -9.72 21.37
N ILE A 178 -26.86 -8.42 21.04
CA ILE A 178 -27.86 -7.73 20.22
C ILE A 178 -27.87 -8.29 18.79
N ILE A 179 -26.69 -8.48 18.20
CA ILE A 179 -26.56 -9.04 16.85
C ILE A 179 -27.11 -10.48 16.80
N ILE A 180 -26.83 -11.28 17.83
CA ILE A 180 -27.31 -12.66 17.92
C ILE A 180 -28.82 -12.73 18.08
N GLU A 181 -29.42 -11.85 18.88
CA GLU A 181 -30.87 -11.76 19.01
C GLU A 181 -31.53 -11.43 17.67
N LYS A 182 -31.00 -10.43 16.95
CA LYS A 182 -31.49 -10.07 15.62
C LYS A 182 -31.30 -11.19 14.59
N ALA A 183 -30.17 -11.90 14.63
CA ALA A 183 -29.94 -13.06 13.79
C ALA A 183 -30.97 -14.19 14.05
N ARG A 184 -31.36 -14.41 15.32
CA ARG A 184 -32.41 -15.38 15.69
C ARG A 184 -33.79 -14.93 15.20
N GLU A 185 -34.13 -13.67 15.38
CA GLU A 185 -35.38 -13.08 14.92
C GLU A 185 -35.54 -13.28 13.41
N TYR A 186 -34.51 -12.92 12.62
CA TYR A 186 -34.56 -13.04 11.16
C TYR A 186 -34.71 -14.50 10.69
N ARG A 187 -34.12 -15.46 11.43
CA ARG A 187 -34.21 -16.89 11.11
C ARG A 187 -35.53 -17.55 11.48
N LYS A 188 -36.33 -16.96 12.37
CA LYS A 188 -37.71 -17.44 12.59
C LYS A 188 -38.51 -17.34 11.29
N SER A 189 -38.34 -16.25 10.56
CA SER A 189 -38.97 -16.05 9.24
C SER A 189 -38.25 -16.79 8.11
N ASN A 190 -36.92 -16.97 8.22
CA ASN A 190 -36.08 -17.56 7.16
C ASN A 190 -35.11 -18.64 7.70
N PRO A 191 -35.59 -19.87 7.99
CA PRO A 191 -34.79 -20.90 8.67
C PRO A 191 -33.61 -21.44 7.85
N GLY A 192 -33.67 -21.36 6.52
CA GLY A 192 -32.63 -21.87 5.62
C GLY A 192 -31.53 -20.88 5.25
N LEU A 193 -31.56 -19.64 5.78
CA LEU A 193 -30.68 -18.58 5.32
C LEU A 193 -29.23 -18.78 5.81
N GLY A 194 -28.30 -18.92 4.85
CA GLY A 194 -26.87 -19.06 5.12
C GLY A 194 -26.25 -17.83 5.79
N ALA A 195 -25.16 -18.05 6.53
CA ALA A 195 -24.50 -17.03 7.35
C ALA A 195 -24.01 -15.81 6.53
N ALA A 196 -23.50 -16.02 5.31
CA ALA A 196 -23.02 -14.93 4.46
C ALA A 196 -24.14 -14.00 3.98
N LYS A 197 -25.31 -14.55 3.62
CA LYS A 197 -26.48 -13.73 3.25
C LYS A 197 -27.05 -13.02 4.47
N LEU A 198 -27.10 -13.70 5.61
CA LEU A 198 -27.53 -13.11 6.88
C LEU A 198 -26.64 -11.93 7.29
N HIS A 199 -25.32 -12.04 7.08
CA HIS A 199 -24.36 -10.94 7.31
C HIS A 199 -24.69 -9.72 6.46
N ALA A 200 -24.91 -9.88 5.15
CA ALA A 200 -25.22 -8.77 4.26
C ALA A 200 -26.51 -8.03 4.66
N ILE A 201 -27.54 -8.78 5.06
CA ILE A 201 -28.83 -8.22 5.47
C ILE A 201 -28.73 -7.50 6.81
N LEU A 202 -28.08 -8.12 7.81
CA LEU A 202 -27.89 -7.47 9.11
C LEU A 202 -26.95 -6.28 9.02
N LYS A 203 -25.91 -6.34 8.17
CA LYS A 203 -25.00 -5.22 7.95
C LYS A 203 -25.78 -3.96 7.55
N GLN A 204 -26.72 -4.06 6.61
CA GLN A 204 -27.56 -2.93 6.19
C GLN A 204 -28.43 -2.36 7.33
N MET A 205 -28.92 -3.22 8.24
CA MET A 205 -29.70 -2.77 9.39
C MET A 205 -28.87 -2.08 10.48
N PHE A 206 -27.55 -2.29 10.49
CA PHE A 206 -26.62 -1.74 11.49
C PHE A 206 -25.67 -0.69 10.90
N GLU A 207 -25.92 -0.19 9.69
CA GLU A 207 -25.09 0.84 9.04
C GLU A 207 -24.98 2.11 9.91
N ASP A 208 -26.07 2.51 10.57
CA ASP A 208 -26.12 3.70 11.44
C ASP A 208 -25.29 3.54 12.72
N THR A 209 -25.05 2.31 13.17
CA THR A 209 -24.35 2.03 14.44
C THR A 209 -22.83 1.98 14.25
N GLY A 210 -22.33 1.83 13.01
CA GLY A 210 -20.90 1.79 12.68
C GLY A 210 -20.09 0.63 13.30
N CYS A 211 -20.71 -0.22 14.11
CA CYS A 211 -20.04 -1.23 14.95
C CYS A 211 -20.36 -2.68 14.52
N PHE A 212 -20.67 -2.91 13.25
CA PHE A 212 -21.01 -4.26 12.80
C PHE A 212 -19.75 -5.10 12.52
N PRO A 213 -19.65 -6.35 13.04
CA PRO A 213 -18.49 -7.20 12.84
C PRO A 213 -18.26 -7.54 11.36
N GLY A 214 -16.98 -7.70 11.01
CA GLY A 214 -16.58 -8.22 9.71
C GLY A 214 -17.20 -9.59 9.44
N ARG A 215 -17.26 -9.98 8.16
CA ARG A 215 -17.95 -11.21 7.71
C ARG A 215 -17.49 -12.45 8.47
N ASP A 216 -16.18 -12.64 8.60
CA ASP A 216 -15.63 -13.84 9.22
C ASP A 216 -15.81 -13.84 10.74
N ALA A 217 -15.68 -12.68 11.39
CA ALA A 217 -15.98 -12.52 12.81
C ALA A 217 -17.45 -12.81 13.11
N PHE A 218 -18.38 -12.35 12.26
CA PHE A 218 -19.79 -12.67 12.37
C PHE A 218 -20.09 -14.16 12.18
N ILE A 219 -19.44 -14.82 11.21
CA ILE A 219 -19.60 -16.27 11.00
C ILE A 219 -19.08 -17.04 12.23
N GLU A 220 -17.95 -16.63 12.79
CA GLU A 220 -17.40 -17.24 14.00
C GLU A 220 -18.32 -17.01 15.21
N MET A 221 -18.88 -15.82 15.35
CA MET A 221 -19.90 -15.49 16.36
C MET A 221 -21.11 -16.43 16.23
N LEU A 222 -21.68 -16.58 15.03
CA LEU A 222 -22.77 -17.53 14.81
C LEU A 222 -22.37 -18.99 15.12
N ARG A 223 -21.12 -19.38 14.83
CA ARG A 223 -20.60 -20.71 15.13
C ARG A 223 -20.53 -20.95 16.64
N LYS A 224 -19.97 -20.01 17.41
CA LYS A 224 -19.90 -20.05 18.88
C LYS A 224 -21.29 -20.19 19.51
N HIS A 225 -22.29 -19.48 18.98
CA HIS A 225 -23.67 -19.52 19.46
C HIS A 225 -24.50 -20.70 18.91
N GLY A 226 -23.88 -21.64 18.20
CA GLY A 226 -24.59 -22.80 17.64
C GLY A 226 -25.60 -22.46 16.53
N LEU A 227 -25.54 -21.24 16.00
CA LEU A 227 -26.40 -20.69 14.96
C LEU A 227 -25.85 -21.00 13.56
N MET A 228 -25.31 -22.19 13.32
CA MET A 228 -24.92 -22.61 11.97
C MET A 228 -26.07 -23.38 11.31
N VAL A 229 -26.40 -23.02 10.06
CA VAL A 229 -27.41 -23.75 9.29
C VAL A 229 -26.85 -25.13 8.95
N ARG A 230 -27.52 -26.17 9.45
CA ARG A 230 -27.18 -27.56 9.13
C ARG A 230 -27.92 -27.97 7.87
N ILE A 231 -27.20 -28.23 6.79
CA ILE A 231 -27.78 -28.82 5.58
C ILE A 231 -28.07 -30.29 5.88
N LYS A 232 -29.35 -30.65 5.99
CA LYS A 232 -29.77 -32.05 6.07
C LYS A 232 -29.67 -32.66 4.67
N ARG A 233 -28.61 -33.43 4.42
CA ARG A 233 -28.54 -34.29 3.21
C ARG A 233 -29.59 -35.39 3.34
N ARG A 234 -30.39 -35.59 2.29
CA ARG A 234 -31.36 -36.71 2.26
C ARG A 234 -30.57 -38.01 2.20
N ARG A 235 -30.94 -38.98 3.05
CA ARG A 235 -30.29 -40.31 3.09
C ARG A 235 -30.77 -41.25 1.99
N ARG A 236 -31.90 -40.93 1.32
CA ARG A 236 -32.48 -41.72 0.24
C ARG A 236 -33.03 -40.79 -0.83
N TYR A 237 -32.87 -41.19 -2.09
CA TYR A 237 -33.50 -40.56 -3.24
C TYR A 237 -35.00 -40.88 -3.20
N LYS A 238 -35.84 -39.84 -3.22
CA LYS A 238 -37.29 -39.99 -3.39
C LYS A 238 -37.54 -39.92 -4.89
N THR A 239 -37.78 -41.07 -5.52
CA THR A 239 -37.99 -41.19 -6.96
C THR A 239 -39.41 -40.81 -7.40
N THR A 240 -40.38 -40.90 -6.48
CA THR A 240 -41.79 -40.65 -6.78
C THR A 240 -42.34 -39.57 -5.86
N ASP A 241 -42.85 -38.47 -6.44
CA ASP A 241 -43.60 -37.48 -5.67
C ASP A 241 -45.11 -37.71 -5.81
N SER A 242 -45.66 -38.57 -4.95
CA SER A 242 -47.10 -38.89 -4.94
C SER A 242 -47.99 -37.70 -4.51
N ASP A 243 -47.41 -36.62 -4.00
CA ASP A 243 -48.10 -35.40 -3.55
C ASP A 243 -48.03 -34.27 -4.59
N HIS A 244 -48.03 -34.64 -5.87
CA HIS A 244 -48.08 -33.68 -6.96
C HIS A 244 -49.53 -33.29 -7.31
N HIS A 245 -49.69 -32.11 -7.90
CA HIS A 245 -50.98 -31.59 -8.36
C HIS A 245 -51.39 -32.12 -9.75
N TYR A 246 -50.53 -32.91 -10.42
CA TYR A 246 -50.84 -33.52 -11.70
C TYR A 246 -51.89 -34.65 -11.60
N ARG A 247 -52.52 -34.95 -12.74
CA ARG A 247 -53.51 -36.03 -12.87
C ARG A 247 -52.91 -37.38 -12.49
N LYS A 248 -53.54 -38.08 -11.54
CA LYS A 248 -53.17 -39.43 -11.12
C LYS A 248 -54.01 -40.45 -11.89
N TYR A 249 -53.35 -41.41 -12.53
CA TYR A 249 -54.03 -42.50 -13.23
C TYR A 249 -54.43 -43.60 -12.22
N PRO A 250 -55.61 -44.23 -12.39
CA PRO A 250 -56.05 -45.30 -11.50
C PRO A 250 -55.14 -46.52 -11.63
N ASN A 251 -54.90 -47.20 -10.50
CA ASN A 251 -54.12 -48.43 -10.50
C ASN A 251 -54.94 -49.59 -11.09
N LEU A 252 -54.68 -49.94 -12.36
CA LEU A 252 -55.41 -50.95 -13.12
C LEU A 252 -55.18 -52.39 -12.61
N ILE A 253 -54.11 -52.65 -11.85
CA ILE A 253 -53.82 -53.98 -11.29
C ILE A 253 -54.47 -54.20 -9.92
N LYS A 254 -55.19 -53.21 -9.39
CA LYS A 254 -55.81 -53.29 -8.06
C LYS A 254 -56.89 -54.38 -8.04
N GLY A 255 -56.67 -55.45 -7.25
CA GLY A 255 -57.60 -56.58 -7.11
C GLY A 255 -57.37 -57.73 -8.09
N VAL A 256 -56.36 -57.64 -8.95
CA VAL A 256 -55.97 -58.74 -9.85
C VAL A 256 -55.08 -59.72 -9.10
N VAL A 257 -55.43 -61.01 -9.13
CA VAL A 257 -54.60 -62.11 -8.59
C VAL A 257 -53.98 -62.85 -9.77
N PRO A 258 -52.66 -62.71 -10.02
CA PRO A 258 -52.02 -63.41 -11.13
C PRO A 258 -51.96 -64.92 -10.85
N THR A 259 -52.36 -65.72 -11.83
CA THR A 259 -52.38 -67.19 -11.78
C THR A 259 -51.23 -67.82 -12.56
N HIS A 260 -50.63 -67.09 -13.49
CA HIS A 260 -49.55 -67.57 -14.36
C HIS A 260 -48.49 -66.47 -14.56
N PRO A 261 -47.23 -66.82 -14.92
CA PRO A 261 -46.21 -65.84 -15.29
C PRO A 261 -46.64 -64.92 -16.44
N ASN A 262 -46.00 -63.75 -16.56
CA ASN A 262 -46.21 -62.75 -17.62
C ASN A 262 -47.58 -62.03 -17.65
N GLN A 263 -48.39 -62.15 -16.59
CA GLN A 263 -49.69 -61.46 -16.50
C GLN A 263 -49.61 -60.02 -16.00
N ILE A 264 -48.59 -59.69 -15.21
CA ILE A 264 -48.33 -58.34 -14.70
C ILE A 264 -46.84 -58.07 -14.87
N TRP A 265 -46.52 -56.91 -15.43
CA TRP A 265 -45.16 -56.43 -15.62
C TRP A 265 -44.98 -55.16 -14.79
N ALA A 266 -43.94 -55.14 -13.95
CA ALA A 266 -43.55 -53.97 -13.19
C ALA A 266 -42.12 -53.61 -13.59
N SER A 267 -41.90 -52.34 -13.92
CA SER A 267 -40.56 -51.78 -14.12
C SER A 267 -40.29 -50.78 -13.02
N ASP A 268 -39.07 -50.81 -12.48
CA ASP A 268 -38.58 -49.83 -11.51
C ASP A 268 -37.31 -49.17 -12.05
N ILE A 269 -37.04 -47.95 -11.63
CA ILE A 269 -35.83 -47.21 -12.01
C ILE A 269 -34.97 -47.06 -10.76
N THR A 270 -33.76 -47.61 -10.83
CA THR A 270 -32.77 -47.53 -9.75
C THR A 270 -31.67 -46.55 -10.12
N TYR A 271 -31.38 -45.60 -9.23
CA TYR A 271 -30.21 -44.73 -9.36
C TYR A 271 -28.96 -45.46 -8.86
N VAL A 272 -27.89 -45.40 -9.66
CA VAL A 272 -26.58 -45.96 -9.32
C VAL A 272 -25.62 -44.80 -9.08
N GLU A 273 -25.06 -44.72 -7.88
CA GLU A 273 -24.06 -43.71 -7.53
C GLU A 273 -22.75 -43.97 -8.30
N THR A 274 -22.29 -42.97 -9.04
CA THR A 274 -20.99 -42.97 -9.72
C THR A 274 -20.06 -41.90 -9.14
N ASN A 275 -18.78 -41.93 -9.51
CA ASN A 275 -17.81 -40.92 -9.05
C ASN A 275 -18.12 -39.50 -9.55
N GLU A 276 -18.97 -39.36 -10.58
CA GLU A 276 -19.44 -38.07 -11.10
C GLU A 276 -20.76 -37.63 -10.45
N GLY A 277 -21.35 -38.48 -9.61
CA GLY A 277 -22.64 -38.27 -8.96
C GLY A 277 -23.70 -39.29 -9.39
N VAL A 278 -24.96 -38.90 -9.17
CA VAL A 278 -26.17 -39.59 -9.62
C VAL A 278 -26.88 -38.71 -10.64
#